data_AF-A0A7S2KRD5-F1
#
_entry.id   AF-A0A7S2KRD5-F1
#
_cell.length_a   1.000
_cell.length_b   1.000
_cell.length_c   1.000
_cell.angle_alpha   90.00
_cell.angle_beta   90.00
_cell.angle_gamma   90.00
#
_symmetry.space_group_name_H-M   'P 1'
#
loop_
_entity.id
_entity.type
_entity.pdbx_description
1 polymer ?
#
loop_
_entity_poly.entity_id
_entity_poly.type
_entity_poly.pdbx_seq_one_letter_code
_entity_poly.pdbx_strand_id
1 'polypeptide(L)'
;LEIIERGLKVKEYELLEKNFSVTGNFGFGINEHIDLGIKYDPTTGIYGMDFFVCLTRAGARVARRKVRRSRVGFNHKITKDDAIKWFQDKFEGVVLAKPL
;
A
#
# COMPACT_ATOMS: atom_id res chain seq x y z
N LEU A 1 -0.17 10.05 -5.35
CA LEU A 1 -1.26 9.24 -4.78
C LEU A 1 -2.20 8.72 -5.86
N GLU A 2 -2.41 9.49 -6.94
CA GLU A 2 -3.31 9.15 -8.05
C GLU A 2 -3.31 7.67 -8.49
N ILE A 3 -2.14 7.06 -8.74
CA ILE A 3 -2.09 5.66 -9.19
C ILE A 3 -2.59 4.67 -8.13
N ILE A 4 -2.32 4.95 -6.85
CA ILE A 4 -2.79 4.12 -5.73
C ILE A 4 -4.29 4.26 -5.60
N GLU A 5 -4.81 5.48 -5.73
CA GLU A 5 -6.24 5.77 -5.65
C GLU A 5 -7.03 5.08 -6.76
N ARG A 6 -6.51 5.09 -7.99
CA ARG A 6 -7.08 4.30 -9.09
C ARG A 6 -7.09 2.80 -8.78
N GLY A 7 -5.97 2.25 -8.28
CA GLY A 7 -5.88 0.84 -7.90
C GLY A 7 -6.84 0.46 -6.76
N LEU A 8 -6.99 1.31 -5.76
CA LEU A 8 -7.90 1.09 -4.64
C LEU A 8 -9.37 1.18 -5.08
N LYS A 9 -9.69 2.05 -6.03
CA LYS A 9 -11.03 2.14 -6.60
C LYS A 9 -11.46 0.84 -7.29
N VAL A 10 -10.54 0.15 -7.97
CA VAL A 10 -10.78 -1.18 -8.57
C VAL A 10 -11.08 -2.24 -7.49
N LYS A 11 -10.54 -2.05 -6.28
CA LYS A 11 -10.81 -2.90 -5.11
C LYS A 11 -11.93 -2.38 -4.22
N GLU A 12 -12.71 -1.40 -4.69
CA GLU A 12 -13.81 -0.80 -3.93
C GLU A 12 -13.38 -0.24 -2.57
N TYR A 13 -12.11 0.14 -2.44
CA TYR A 13 -11.46 0.55 -1.18
C TYR A 13 -11.52 -0.50 -0.06
N GLU A 14 -11.73 -1.77 -0.42
CA GLU A 14 -11.74 -2.89 0.52
C GLU A 14 -10.42 -3.68 0.46
N LEU A 15 -9.81 -3.90 1.62
CA LEU A 15 -8.62 -4.72 1.75
C LEU A 15 -8.77 -5.73 2.89
N LEU A 16 -8.08 -6.86 2.80
CA LEU A 16 -8.06 -7.85 3.88
C LEU A 16 -6.98 -7.48 4.90
N GLU A 17 -7.19 -7.83 6.15
CA GLU A 17 -6.21 -7.58 7.21
C GLU A 17 -4.84 -8.25 6.92
N LYS A 18 -4.82 -9.35 6.16
CA LYS A 18 -3.59 -10.03 5.72
C LYS A 18 -2.77 -9.24 4.69
N ASN A 19 -3.37 -8.25 4.02
CA ASN A 19 -2.67 -7.39 3.08
C ASN A 19 -1.71 -6.42 3.76
N PHE A 20 -1.87 -6.21 5.07
CA PHE A 20 -1.05 -5.32 5.87
C PHE A 20 0.10 -6.09 6.54
N SER A 21 1.33 -5.63 6.34
CA SER A 21 2.53 -6.19 6.91
C SER A 21 2.72 -5.75 8.37
N VAL A 22 3.46 -6.56 9.14
CA VAL A 22 3.87 -6.23 10.52
C VAL A 22 4.67 -4.91 10.58
N THR A 23 5.37 -4.58 9.50
CA THR A 23 6.20 -3.37 9.38
C THR A 23 5.42 -2.12 8.94
N GLY A 24 4.09 -2.20 8.87
CA GLY A 24 3.23 -1.06 8.56
C GLY A 24 3.19 -0.68 7.07
N ASN A 25 3.43 -1.65 6.18
CA ASN A 25 3.25 -1.49 4.74
C ASN A 25 2.04 -2.32 4.30
N PHE A 26 1.53 -2.09 3.10
CA PHE A 26 0.45 -2.92 2.58
C PHE A 26 0.55 -3.08 1.08
N GLY A 27 -0.11 -4.11 0.54
CA GLY A 27 -0.15 -4.32 -0.89
C GLY A 27 -1.39 -5.08 -1.34
N PHE A 28 -1.76 -4.88 -2.60
CA PHE A 28 -2.91 -5.49 -3.25
C PHE A 28 -2.63 -5.68 -4.73
N GLY A 29 -3.21 -6.72 -5.30
CA GLY A 29 -3.07 -7.04 -6.73
C GLY A 29 -4.32 -6.71 -7.52
N ILE A 30 -4.15 -6.22 -8.73
CA ILE A 30 -5.20 -6.10 -9.75
C ILE A 30 -4.98 -7.18 -10.81
N ASN A 31 -6.07 -7.76 -11.32
CA ASN A 31 -5.98 -8.81 -12.33
C ASN A 31 -5.82 -8.24 -13.73
N GLU A 32 -6.41 -7.08 -13.99
CA GLU A 32 -6.44 -6.46 -15.30
C GLU A 32 -6.11 -4.97 -15.20
N HIS A 33 -5.10 -4.51 -15.94
CA HIS A 33 -4.69 -3.11 -15.93
C HIS A 33 -5.68 -2.18 -16.65
N ILE A 34 -6.61 -2.72 -17.45
CA ILE A 34 -7.66 -1.95 -18.10
C ILE A 34 -8.60 -1.31 -17.07
N ASP A 35 -8.78 -1.95 -15.91
CA ASP A 35 -9.58 -1.43 -14.79
C ASP A 35 -8.98 -0.13 -14.20
N LEU A 36 -7.70 0.13 -14.43
CA LEU A 36 -7.03 1.39 -14.04
C LEU A 36 -7.35 2.57 -14.99
N GLY A 37 -8.13 2.33 -16.05
CA GLY A 37 -8.45 3.32 -17.09
C GLY A 37 -7.39 3.44 -18.19
N ILE A 38 -6.52 2.44 -18.33
CA ILE A 38 -5.56 2.35 -19.45
C ILE A 38 -6.31 1.78 -20.65
N LYS A 39 -6.14 2.42 -21.82
CA LYS A 39 -6.76 1.93 -23.05
C LYS A 39 -6.20 0.56 -23.42
N TYR A 40 -7.09 -0.33 -23.83
CA TYR A 40 -6.72 -1.64 -24.35
C TYR A 40 -5.92 -1.52 -25.66
N ASP A 41 -4.79 -2.23 -25.73
CA ASP A 41 -3.99 -2.42 -26.93
C ASP A 41 -3.81 -3.93 -27.19
N PRO A 42 -4.36 -4.48 -28.29
CA PRO A 42 -4.25 -5.90 -28.63
C PRO A 42 -2.82 -6.41 -28.76
N THR A 43 -1.85 -5.53 -29.08
CA THR A 43 -0.44 -5.91 -29.20
C THR A 43 0.22 -6.16 -27.84
N THR A 44 -0.29 -5.50 -26.80
CA THR A 44 0.24 -5.59 -25.43
C THR A 44 -0.49 -6.69 -24.65
N GLY A 45 -1.79 -6.85 -24.86
CA GLY A 45 -2.60 -7.85 -24.15
C GLY A 45 -3.10 -7.37 -22.78
N ILE A 46 -3.62 -8.28 -21.96
CA ILE A 46 -4.14 -7.99 -20.60
C ILE A 46 -3.12 -8.46 -19.58
N TYR A 47 -2.78 -7.60 -18.63
CA TYR A 47 -1.83 -7.88 -17.57
C TYR A 47 -2.39 -7.51 -16.20
N GLY A 48 -2.12 -8.36 -15.22
CA GLY A 48 -2.28 -8.05 -13.80
C GLY A 48 -1.05 -7.32 -13.25
N MET A 49 -1.23 -6.63 -12.12
CA MET A 49 -0.18 -5.87 -11.46
C MET A 49 -0.32 -5.98 -9.95
N ASP A 50 0.80 -6.04 -9.25
CA ASP A 50 0.83 -5.93 -7.79
C ASP A 50 1.26 -4.53 -7.36
N PHE A 51 0.45 -3.92 -6.51
CA PHE A 51 0.78 -2.67 -5.83
C PHE A 51 1.33 -2.98 -4.45
N PHE A 52 2.52 -2.46 -4.14
CA PHE A 52 3.08 -2.49 -2.80
C PHE A 52 3.38 -1.06 -2.32
N VAL A 53 2.71 -0.66 -1.25
CA VAL A 53 2.76 0.68 -0.69
C VAL A 53 3.59 0.67 0.58
N CYS A 54 4.74 1.36 0.53
CA CYS A 54 5.64 1.51 1.65
C CYS A 54 5.33 2.79 2.43
N LEU A 55 4.85 2.67 3.67
CA LEU A 55 4.62 3.82 4.53
C LEU A 55 5.90 4.20 5.29
N THR A 56 6.08 5.50 5.53
CA THR A 56 7.21 5.99 6.30
C THR A 56 6.88 7.29 7.02
N ARG A 57 7.42 7.48 8.22
CA ARG A 57 7.34 8.76 8.94
C ARG A 57 8.49 9.66 8.51
N ALA A 58 8.25 10.97 8.54
CA ALA A 58 9.31 11.96 8.36
C ALA A 58 10.41 11.74 9.40
N GLY A 59 11.65 11.55 8.94
CA GLY A 59 12.79 11.20 9.81
C GLY A 59 13.42 9.84 9.50
N ALA A 60 12.76 8.97 8.73
CA ALA A 60 13.29 7.64 8.38
C ALA A 60 14.62 7.66 7.58
N ARG A 61 15.05 8.82 7.08
CA ARG A 61 16.33 9.00 6.37
C ARG A 61 17.55 8.67 7.25
N VAL A 62 17.45 8.79 8.58
CA VAL A 62 18.58 8.53 9.50
C VAL A 62 19.16 7.12 9.35
N ALA A 63 18.32 6.14 9.00
CA ALA A 63 18.72 4.77 8.76
C ALA A 63 19.22 4.48 7.34
N ARG A 64 19.12 5.43 6.41
CA ARG A 64 19.51 5.29 5.00
C ARG A 64 20.67 6.19 4.57
N ARG A 65 20.90 7.32 5.26
CA ARG A 65 21.97 8.26 4.94
C ARG A 65 23.37 7.63 5.11
N LYS A 66 24.31 8.04 4.25
CA LYS A 66 25.71 7.58 4.28
C LYS A 66 26.47 8.06 5.52
N VAL A 67 26.37 9.35 5.84
CA VAL A 67 27.10 9.98 6.95
C VAL A 67 26.24 10.00 8.21
N ARG A 68 26.83 9.64 9.36
CA ARG A 68 26.16 9.58 10.67
C ARG A 68 24.88 8.74 10.66
N ARG A 69 24.93 7.55 10.04
CA ARG A 69 23.82 6.60 10.00
C ARG A 69 23.46 6.14 11.42
N SER A 70 22.17 6.10 11.74
CA SER A 70 21.67 5.58 13.01
C SER A 70 20.37 4.78 12.82
N ARG A 71 19.98 3.99 13.82
CA ARG A 71 18.73 3.22 13.77
C ARG A 71 17.52 4.14 13.95
N VAL A 72 16.41 3.81 13.29
CA VAL A 72 15.11 4.42 13.61
C VAL A 72 14.63 3.85 14.95
N GLY A 73 14.30 4.74 15.89
CA GLY A 73 13.81 4.35 17.21
C GLY A 73 12.49 3.57 17.14
N PHE A 74 12.25 2.70 18.11
CA PHE A 74 11.11 1.78 18.12
C PHE A 74 9.77 2.52 17.98
N ASN A 75 9.55 3.54 18.82
CA ASN A 75 8.33 4.37 18.81
C ASN A 75 8.11 5.14 17.49
N HIS A 76 9.17 5.32 16.69
CA HIS A 76 9.06 6.01 15.40
C HIS A 76 8.74 5.05 14.24
N LYS A 77 8.90 3.73 14.42
CA LYS A 77 8.53 2.74 13.42
C LYS A 77 7.01 2.61 13.32
N ILE A 78 6.53 2.39 12.10
CA ILE A 78 5.10 2.19 11.82
C ILE A 78 4.77 0.73 12.12
N THR A 79 3.64 0.51 12.78
CA THR A 79 3.10 -0.83 13.04
C THR A 79 2.03 -1.20 12.00
N LYS A 80 1.58 -2.46 12.02
CA LYS A 80 0.44 -2.90 11.21
C LYS A 80 -0.82 -2.05 11.50
N ASP A 81 -1.10 -1.81 12.78
CA ASP A 81 -2.29 -1.08 13.22
C ASP A 81 -2.24 0.40 12.79
N ASP A 82 -1.05 1.02 12.86
CA ASP A 82 -0.84 2.37 12.35
C ASP A 82 -1.18 2.47 10.85
N ALA A 83 -0.79 1.45 10.07
CA ALA A 83 -1.04 1.42 8.63
C ALA A 83 -2.52 1.20 8.29
N ILE A 84 -3.21 0.32 9.03
CA ILE A 84 -4.65 0.11 8.90
C ILE A 84 -5.40 1.39 9.21
N LYS A 85 -5.07 2.05 10.33
CA LYS A 85 -5.69 3.31 10.73
C LYS A 85 -5.45 4.39 9.69
N TRP A 86 -4.21 4.52 9.19
CA TRP A 86 -3.89 5.49 8.14
C TRP A 86 -4.67 5.23 6.85
N PHE A 87 -4.86 3.96 6.47
CA PHE A 87 -5.65 3.58 5.30
C PHE A 87 -7.13 3.97 5.45
N GLN A 88 -7.73 3.68 6.62
CA GLN A 88 -9.09 4.09 6.96
C GLN A 88 -9.25 5.62 6.96
N ASP A 89 -8.35 6.35 7.62
CA ASP A 89 -8.41 7.81 7.72
C ASP A 89 -8.18 8.50 6.36
N LYS A 90 -7.29 7.95 5.52
CA LYS A 90 -6.84 8.63 4.29
C LYS A 90 -7.73 8.33 3.08
N PHE A 91 -8.22 7.09 2.98
CA PHE A 91 -8.97 6.60 1.82
C PHE A 91 -10.39 6.18 2.17
N GLU A 92 -10.82 6.34 3.43
CA GLU A 92 -12.13 5.86 3.91
C GLU A 92 -12.33 4.35 3.65
N GLY A 93 -11.23 3.61 3.58
CA GLY A 93 -11.23 2.22 3.16
C GLY A 93 -11.66 1.25 4.25
N VAL A 94 -12.29 0.16 3.84
CA VAL A 94 -12.77 -0.90 4.74
C VAL A 94 -11.71 -1.99 4.85
N VAL A 95 -11.40 -2.40 6.08
CA VAL A 95 -10.49 -3.52 6.33
C VAL A 95 -11.28 -4.70 6.86
N LEU A 96 -11.37 -5.75 6.04
CA LEU A 96 -12.10 -6.96 6.37
C LEU A 96 -11.20 -7.94 7.13
N ALA A 97 -11.67 -8.40 8.28
CA ALA A 97 -11.13 -9.59 8.92
C ALA A 97 -11.52 -10.80 8.07
N LYS A 98 -10.56 -11.67 7.75
CA LYS A 98 -10.87 -12.88 6.98
C LYS A 98 -11.87 -13.72 7.81
N PRO A 99 -13.00 -14.19 7.25
CA PRO A 99 -13.76 -15.25 7.90
C PRO A 99 -12.83 -16.47 8.01
N LEU A 100 -12.88 -17.15 9.15
CA LEU A 100 -12.16 -18.40 9.40
C LEU A 100 -12.42 -19.41 8.28
#